data_AF-A0A963GBQ8-F1
#
_entry.id   AF-A0A963GBQ8-F1
#
_cell.length_a   1.000
_cell.length_b   1.000
_cell.length_c   1.000
_cell.angle_alpha   90.00
_cell.angle_beta   90.00
_cell.angle_gamma   90.00
#
_symmetry.space_group_name_H-M   'P 1'
#
loop_
_entity.id
_entity.type
_entity.pdbx_description
1 polymer ?
#
loop_
_entity_poly.entity_id
_entity_poly.type
_entity_poly.pdbx_seq_one_letter_code
_entity_poly.pdbx_strand_id
1 'polypeptide(L)' 'MEVQTASRVEVMGIDAGGTMTDTFFVRDDGRFVVGKAQSNPADESLAIFNSSEDALA' A
#
# COMPACT_ATOMS: atom_id res chain seq x y z
N MET A 1 -5.73 -7.71 -28.12
CA MET A 1 -5.43 -6.90 -26.93
C MET A 1 -5.19 -7.88 -25.81
N GLU A 2 -3.95 -7.96 -25.33
CA GLU A 2 -3.62 -8.83 -24.21
C GLU A 2 -4.21 -8.20 -22.95
N VAL A 3 -5.10 -8.93 -22.28
CA VAL A 3 -5.63 -8.50 -20.99
C VAL A 3 -4.47 -8.61 -20.02
N GLN A 4 -3.86 -7.46 -19.66
CA GLN A 4 -2.93 -7.42 -18.54
C GLN A 4 -3.75 -7.77 -17.29
N THR A 5 -3.72 -9.04 -16.89
CA THR A 5 -4.06 -9.44 -15.53
C THR A 5 -3.24 -8.56 -14.59
N ALA A 6 -3.88 -7.93 -13.62
CA ALA A 6 -3.17 -7.13 -12.62
C ALA A 6 -2.01 -7.97 -12.05
N SER A 7 -0.78 -7.50 -12.24
CA SER A 7 0.43 -8.21 -11.82
C SER A 7 0.37 -8.49 -10.32
N ARG A 8 0.81 -9.69 -9.93
CA ARG A 8 0.66 -10.20 -8.57
C ARG A 8 1.54 -9.40 -7.63
N VAL A 9 0.99 -9.00 -6.49
CA VAL A 9 1.77 -8.39 -5.39
C VAL A 9 2.51 -9.50 -4.64
N GLU A 10 3.81 -9.31 -4.39
CA GLU A 10 4.66 -10.27 -3.68
C GLU A 10 5.19 -9.72 -2.36
N VAL A 11 5.40 -8.41 -2.26
CA VAL A 11 5.94 -7.75 -1.06
C VAL A 11 5.07 -6.57 -0.67
N MET A 12 4.85 -6.42 0.63
CA MET A 12 4.26 -5.25 1.26
C MET A 12 5.19 -4.74 2.36
N GLY A 13 5.58 -3.48 2.29
CA GLY A 13 6.24 -2.73 3.36
C GLY A 13 5.27 -1.75 4.01
N ILE A 14 5.41 -1.51 5.31
CA ILE A 14 4.60 -0.58 6.09
C ILE A 14 5.55 0.33 6.88
N ASP A 15 5.34 1.64 6.78
CA ASP A 15 5.92 2.66 7.66
C ASP A 15 4.77 3.38 8.38
N ALA A 16 4.72 3.26 9.70
CA ALA A 16 3.60 3.68 10.54
C ALA A 16 4.07 4.38 11.83
N GLY A 17 3.12 4.94 12.58
CA GLY A 17 3.38 5.62 13.86
C GLY A 17 3.80 7.09 13.75
N GLY A 18 4.06 7.59 12.54
CA GLY A 18 4.30 9.01 12.26
C GLY A 18 3.01 9.82 12.07
N THR A 19 3.09 11.01 11.45
CA THR A 19 1.91 11.78 11.03
C THR A 19 1.13 11.10 9.91
N MET A 20 1.85 10.39 9.04
CA MET A 20 1.32 9.65 7.90
C MET A 20 1.77 8.19 8.00
N THR A 21 0.92 7.29 7.51
CA THR A 21 1.20 5.87 7.34
C THR A 21 1.37 5.58 5.87
N ASP A 22 2.53 5.08 5.50
CA ASP A 22 2.90 4.79 4.12
C ASP A 22 2.91 3.25 3.92
N THR A 23 2.34 2.80 2.80
CA THR A 23 2.39 1.39 2.38
C THR A 23 3.09 1.30 1.04
N PHE A 24 3.92 0.29 0.86
CA PHE A 24 4.70 0.09 -0.36
C PHE A 24 4.52 -1.32 -0.87
N PHE A 25 3.99 -1.47 -2.10
CA PHE A 25 3.73 -2.77 -2.71
C PHE A 25 4.67 -3.01 -3.87
N VAL A 26 5.33 -4.17 -3.91
CA VAL A 26 6.14 -4.63 -5.05
C VAL A 26 5.42 -5.78 -5.74
N ARG A 27 5.35 -5.70 -7.07
CA ARG A 27 4.76 -6.71 -7.93
C ARG A 27 5.81 -7.68 -8.46
N ASP A 28 5.35 -8.82 -8.98
CA ASP A 28 6.19 -9.86 -9.61
C ASP A 28 7.14 -9.34 -10.70
N ASP A 29 6.75 -8.30 -11.42
CA ASP A 29 7.54 -7.63 -12.45
C ASP A 29 8.45 -6.50 -11.93
N GLY A 30 8.54 -6.35 -10.61
CA GLY A 30 9.37 -5.36 -9.94
C GLY A 30 8.80 -3.93 -9.95
N ARG A 31 7.64 -3.69 -10.57
CA ARG A 31 6.95 -2.41 -10.43
C ARG A 31 6.46 -2.24 -8.99
N PHE A 32 6.44 -1.01 -8.53
CA PHE A 32 5.95 -0.69 -7.21
C PHE A 32 5.02 0.51 -7.20
N VAL A 33 4.17 0.55 -6.17
CA VAL A 33 3.26 1.66 -5.87
C VAL A 33 3.35 1.98 -4.38
N VAL A 34 3.12 3.23 -4.05
CA VAL A 34 3.15 3.74 -2.67
C VAL A 34 1.80 4.34 -2.38
N GLY A 35 1.20 3.92 -1.28
CA GLY A 35 0.00 4.55 -0.74
C GLY A 35 0.32 5.34 0.51
N LYS A 36 -0.58 6.26 0.83
CA LYS A 36 -0.41 7.19 1.94
C LYS A 36 -1.74 7.54 2.58
N ALA A 37 -1.82 7.41 3.90
CA ALA A 37 -2.96 7.88 4.67
C ALA A 37 -2.51 8.60 5.95
N GLN A 38 -3.40 9.41 6.53
CA GLN A 38 -3.14 9.99 7.85
C GLN A 38 -3.06 8.86 8.89
N SER A 39 -2.03 8.89 9.74
CA SER A 39 -1.89 7.91 10.81
C SER A 39 -3.00 8.03 11.84
N ASN A 40 -3.34 6.91 12.45
CA ASN A 40 -4.32 6.84 13.52
C ASN A 40 -3.72 6.12 14.73
N PRO A 41 -3.16 6.85 15.71
CA PRO A 41 -2.55 6.23 16.90
C PRO A 41 -3.52 5.44 17.78
N ALA A 42 -4.83 5.69 17.67
CA ALA A 42 -5.83 4.92 18.39
C ALA A 42 -6.13 3.58 17.72
N ASP A 43 -5.89 3.48 16.40
CA ASP A 43 -6.06 2.27 15.60
C ASP A 43 -5.23 2.34 14.32
N GLU A 44 -3.98 1.86 14.39
CA GLU A 44 -3.07 1.86 13.24
C GLU A 44 -3.57 0.97 12.09
N SER A 45 -4.39 -0.03 12.38
CA SER A 45 -4.91 -0.94 11.34
C SER A 45 -5.77 -0.20 10.31
N LEU A 46 -6.51 0.82 10.75
CA LEU A 46 -7.31 1.67 9.87
C LEU A 46 -6.42 2.53 8.95
N ALA A 47 -5.32 3.06 9.48
CA ALA A 47 -4.38 3.87 8.69
C ALA A 47 -3.64 3.00 7.65
N ILE A 48 -3.22 1.78 8.04
CA ILE A 48 -2.61 0.80 7.13
C ILE A 48 -3.60 0.41 6.02
N PHE A 49 -4.85 0.13 6.38
CA PHE A 49 -5.90 -0.21 5.41
C PHE A 49 -6.14 0.94 4.41
N ASN A 50 -6.35 2.16 4.91
CA ASN A 50 -6.60 3.32 4.05
C ASN A 50 -5.39 3.65 3.15
N SER A 51 -4.17 3.50 3.67
CA SER A 51 -2.95 3.65 2.87
C SER A 51 -2.86 2.56 1.80
N SER A 52 -3.25 1.32 2.12
CA SER A 52 -3.26 0.22 1.16
C SER A 52 -4.27 0.43 0.03
N GLU A 53 -5.45 0.95 0.35
CA GLU A 53 -6.48 1.33 -0.64
C GLU A 53 -5.95 2.45 -1.56
N ASP A 54 -5.32 3.48 -1.01
CA ASP A 54 -4.69 4.56 -1.80
C ASP A 54 -3.64 4.03 -2.79
N ALA A 55 -2.87 3.00 -2.41
CA ALA A 55 -1.85 2.40 -3.27
C ALA A 55 -2.43 1.53 -4.40
N LEU A 56 -3.55 0.84 -4.15
CA LEU A 56 -4.04 -0.28 -4.97
C LEU A 56 -5.33 0.03 -5.76
N ALA A 57 -5.93 1.21 -5.55
CA ALA A 57 -7.14 1.68 -6.25
C ALA A 57 -6.95 1.94 -7.76
#